data_AF-A0A8H7NK30-F1
#
_entry.id   AF-A0A8H7NK30-F1
#
_cell.length_a   1.000
_cell.length_b   1.000
_cell.length_c   1.000
_cell.angle_alpha   90.00
_cell.angle_beta   90.00
_cell.angle_gamma   90.00
#
_symmetry.space_group_name_H-M   'P 1'
#
loop_
_entity.id
_entity.type
_entity.pdbx_description
1 polymer ?
#
loop_
_entity_poly.entity_id
_entity_poly.type
_entity_poly.pdbx_seq_one_letter_code
_entity_poly.pdbx_strand_id
1 'polypeptide(L)'
;MHQLGALSCELSRHRFSKIGSLVQDGSGYYSIEQCLAPGLTWGGRDSLGRIARGPFNTEGEYLDALVTAYSLHTKKLDMGSRSFFAPVPDPVEYDSYDKYRDASLRWSDYIGLDKKAEQGSNRLQFCIAAQLVRDMIPSMTRQRSWEESEGFPLAHPDLNFDNVFVDDKLNISCIVNWGGACSVPVPDALVTPGPRDIAPYTMDPRLVIAFRNGFEQAEGMEQPLDRRIWERADQMLFFQRLVRMRSMRAVYDFEKLFEMVNGQSRDHPTLSNLPELFAEVADTGPGNKQLRYELEMFEWCNKQVDTYVPTGRGSRTIENIDRVAVAQKLTMMAEMNKKFIADGRLWRWIEAALEGQGAPPTRIIEDEGISCDYGDKRAGKSKDLRYQISV
;
A
#
# COMPACT_ATOMS: atom_id res chain seq x y z
N MET A 1 -2.48 7.96 -22.03
CA MET A 1 -1.97 6.57 -22.01
C MET A 1 -1.16 6.21 -23.24
N HIS A 2 -1.69 6.36 -24.46
CA HIS A 2 -0.93 6.00 -25.68
C HIS A 2 0.44 6.71 -25.76
N GLN A 3 0.49 8.03 -25.54
CA GLN A 3 1.75 8.78 -25.46
C GLN A 3 2.67 8.33 -24.31
N LEU A 4 2.12 7.86 -23.18
CA LEU A 4 2.93 7.31 -22.08
C LEU A 4 3.57 5.99 -22.49
N GLY A 5 2.87 5.15 -23.25
CA GLY A 5 3.43 3.92 -23.82
C GLY A 5 4.61 4.22 -24.73
N ALA A 6 4.45 5.20 -25.63
CA ALA A 6 5.52 5.66 -26.51
C ALA A 6 6.73 6.22 -25.72
N LEU A 7 6.49 7.01 -24.68
CA LEU A 7 7.56 7.54 -23.83
C LEU A 7 8.28 6.42 -23.04
N SER A 8 7.55 5.45 -22.51
CA SER A 8 8.15 4.26 -21.87
C SER A 8 9.01 3.47 -22.86
N CYS A 9 8.59 3.37 -24.13
CA CYS A 9 9.38 2.75 -25.19
C CYS A 9 10.69 3.54 -25.43
N GLU A 10 10.64 4.86 -25.60
CA GLU A 10 11.85 5.68 -25.75
C GLU A 10 12.80 5.53 -24.55
N LEU A 11 12.29 5.59 -23.32
CA LEU A 11 13.09 5.38 -22.11
C LEU A 11 13.73 3.99 -22.08
N SER A 12 13.01 2.97 -22.56
CA SER A 12 13.49 1.58 -22.55
C SER A 12 14.69 1.33 -23.47
N ARG A 13 14.96 2.23 -24.42
CA ARG A 13 16.14 2.19 -25.30
C ARG A 13 17.41 2.67 -24.59
N HIS A 14 17.27 3.45 -23.53
CA HIS A 14 18.39 3.89 -22.71
C HIS A 14 18.72 2.80 -21.68
N ARG A 15 19.64 1.91 -22.04
CA ARG A 15 20.00 0.73 -21.24
C ARG A 15 21.36 0.86 -20.57
N PHE A 16 21.47 0.27 -19.39
CA PHE A 16 22.68 0.27 -18.58
C PHE A 16 23.02 -1.13 -18.07
N SER A 17 24.30 -1.43 -17.85
CA SER A 17 24.74 -2.78 -17.45
C SER A 17 24.31 -3.20 -16.03
N LYS A 18 23.85 -2.25 -15.21
CA LYS A 18 23.42 -2.48 -13.82
C LYS A 18 22.12 -1.74 -13.53
N ILE A 19 21.42 -2.19 -12.49
CA ILE A 19 20.24 -1.53 -11.91
C ILE A 19 20.72 -0.54 -10.84
N GLY A 20 20.42 0.73 -11.00
CA GLY A 20 20.84 1.79 -10.06
C GLY A 20 20.42 3.17 -10.52
N SER A 21 20.64 4.19 -9.70
CA SER A 21 20.27 5.55 -10.07
C SER A 21 21.29 6.19 -11.00
N LEU A 22 20.79 6.98 -11.93
CA LEU A 22 21.60 7.76 -12.86
C LEU A 22 22.14 8.99 -12.12
N VAL A 23 23.46 9.08 -12.00
CA VAL A 23 24.15 10.18 -11.33
C VAL A 23 25.08 10.87 -12.32
N GLN A 24 25.01 12.19 -12.37
CA GLN A 24 25.95 13.00 -13.14
C GLN A 24 27.14 13.36 -12.25
N ASP A 25 28.36 13.11 -12.73
CA ASP A 25 29.57 13.55 -12.05
C ASP A 25 29.89 15.03 -12.33
N GLY A 26 30.89 15.57 -11.61
CA GLY A 26 31.33 16.96 -11.78
C GLY A 26 31.91 17.30 -13.15
N SER A 27 32.22 16.29 -13.98
CA SER A 27 32.65 16.45 -15.37
C SER A 27 31.51 16.34 -16.39
N GLY A 28 30.29 16.08 -15.93
CA GLY A 28 29.11 15.97 -16.78
C GLY A 28 28.85 14.57 -17.34
N TYR A 29 29.67 13.58 -17.01
CA TYR A 29 29.44 12.19 -17.39
C TYR A 29 28.44 11.53 -16.45
N TYR A 30 27.73 10.52 -16.97
CA TYR A 30 26.73 9.80 -16.20
C TYR A 30 27.21 8.40 -15.84
N SER A 31 27.00 8.01 -14.59
CA SER A 31 27.27 6.68 -14.05
C SER A 31 26.02 6.09 -13.40
N ILE A 32 26.02 4.77 -13.21
CA ILE A 32 25.01 4.07 -12.42
C ILE A 32 25.57 3.81 -11.03
N GLU A 33 24.92 4.39 -10.02
CA GLU A 33 25.32 4.29 -8.62
C GLU A 33 24.23 3.64 -7.76
N GLN A 34 24.25 3.91 -6.46
CA GLN A 34 23.24 3.42 -5.52
C GLN A 34 21.83 3.75 -6.02
N CYS A 35 20.98 2.74 -6.04
CA CYS A 35 19.59 2.80 -6.43
C CYS A 35 18.77 3.60 -5.39
N LEU A 36 18.27 4.74 -5.84
CA LEU A 36 17.37 5.61 -5.08
C LEU A 36 15.89 5.29 -5.35
N ALA A 37 15.61 4.12 -5.96
CA ALA A 37 14.24 3.69 -6.25
C ALA A 37 13.34 3.82 -5.01
N PRO A 38 12.10 4.29 -5.17
CA PRO A 38 11.18 4.55 -4.06
C PRO A 38 11.04 3.42 -3.04
N GLY A 39 11.04 2.16 -3.49
CA GLY A 39 10.96 1.01 -2.59
C GLY A 39 12.20 0.83 -1.69
N LEU A 40 13.33 1.47 -1.99
CA LEU A 40 14.52 1.44 -1.15
C LEU A 40 14.62 2.70 -0.26
N THR A 41 14.15 3.86 -0.70
CA THR A 41 14.41 5.16 -0.03
C THR A 41 13.21 5.75 0.68
N TRP A 42 11.99 5.59 0.16
CA TRP A 42 10.83 6.33 0.67
C TRP A 42 10.30 5.81 2.00
N GLY A 43 9.53 6.67 2.69
CA GLY A 43 8.89 6.33 3.96
C GLY A 43 9.89 6.09 5.09
N GLY A 44 11.01 6.83 5.10
CA GLY A 44 12.05 6.74 6.13
C GLY A 44 13.02 5.57 5.98
N ARG A 45 13.00 4.85 4.84
CA ARG A 45 13.86 3.67 4.62
C ARG A 45 15.33 4.05 4.41
N ASP A 46 15.62 5.28 4.04
CA ASP A 46 16.97 5.88 4.05
C ASP A 46 17.64 5.80 5.43
N SER A 47 16.86 5.95 6.52
CA SER A 47 17.36 5.82 7.89
C SER A 47 17.58 4.38 8.36
N LEU A 48 17.09 3.38 7.61
CA LEU A 48 17.26 1.98 7.95
C LEU A 48 18.64 1.49 7.53
N GLY A 49 19.50 1.20 8.51
CA GLY A 49 20.71 0.43 8.25
C GLY A 49 20.37 -0.96 7.70
N ARG A 50 21.26 -1.50 6.84
CA ARG A 50 21.24 -2.87 6.27
C ARG A 50 20.34 -3.10 5.04
N ILE A 51 19.89 -2.06 4.35
CA ILE A 51 19.29 -2.20 3.01
C ILE A 51 20.41 -2.10 1.97
N ALA A 52 20.60 -3.16 1.17
CA ALA A 52 21.47 -3.07 0.00
C ALA A 52 20.85 -2.10 -1.01
N ARG A 53 21.62 -1.13 -1.49
CA ARG A 53 21.16 -0.13 -2.48
C ARG A 53 21.82 -0.31 -3.85
N GLY A 54 22.52 -1.41 -4.06
CA GLY A 54 23.20 -1.64 -5.35
C GLY A 54 24.38 -0.68 -5.57
N PRO A 55 24.77 -0.45 -6.83
CA PRO A 55 24.09 -0.90 -8.05
C PRO A 55 24.03 -2.43 -8.15
N PHE A 56 22.92 -2.97 -8.64
CA PHE A 56 22.67 -4.42 -8.71
C PHE A 56 23.02 -4.97 -10.09
N ASN A 57 23.56 -6.19 -10.14
CA ASN A 57 23.96 -6.83 -11.39
C ASN A 57 22.83 -7.65 -12.00
N THR A 58 21.84 -8.04 -11.19
CA THR A 58 20.72 -8.88 -11.62
C THR A 58 19.39 -8.36 -11.11
N GLU A 59 18.32 -8.67 -11.83
CA GLU A 59 16.95 -8.41 -11.37
C GLU A 59 16.67 -9.08 -10.01
N GLY A 60 17.12 -10.32 -9.81
CA GLY A 60 16.91 -11.04 -8.55
C GLY A 60 17.53 -10.33 -7.34
N GLU A 61 18.75 -9.80 -7.48
CA GLU A 61 19.41 -8.99 -6.44
C GLU A 61 18.61 -7.73 -6.10
N TYR A 62 18.09 -7.04 -7.13
CA TYR A 62 17.27 -5.84 -6.94
C TYR A 62 15.94 -6.14 -6.25
N LEU A 63 15.22 -7.18 -6.68
CA LEU A 63 13.95 -7.57 -6.08
C LEU A 63 14.13 -8.04 -4.63
N ASP A 64 15.20 -8.78 -4.33
CA ASP A 64 15.50 -9.20 -2.95
C ASP A 64 15.82 -8.00 -2.03
N ALA A 65 16.53 -7.00 -2.55
CA ALA A 65 16.79 -5.77 -1.83
C ALA A 65 15.49 -5.00 -1.51
N LEU A 66 14.55 -4.93 -2.46
CA LEU A 66 13.22 -4.33 -2.24
C LEU A 66 12.41 -5.08 -1.18
N VAL A 67 12.41 -6.42 -1.22
CA VAL A 67 11.73 -7.24 -0.20
C VAL A 67 12.38 -7.09 1.18
N THR A 68 13.71 -6.97 1.22
CA THR A 68 14.45 -6.67 2.46
C THR A 68 14.05 -5.31 3.03
N ALA A 69 13.98 -4.28 2.18
CA ALA A 69 13.54 -2.94 2.58
C ALA A 69 12.09 -2.95 3.09
N TYR A 70 11.20 -3.67 2.41
CA TYR A 70 9.82 -3.88 2.82
C TYR A 70 9.74 -4.55 4.20
N SER A 71 10.45 -5.67 4.40
CA SER A 71 10.46 -6.38 5.69
C SER A 71 11.06 -5.55 6.83
N LEU A 72 12.08 -4.73 6.58
CA LEU A 72 12.64 -3.86 7.61
C LEU A 72 11.70 -2.69 7.94
N HIS A 73 11.04 -2.10 6.94
CA HIS A 73 10.02 -1.09 7.16
C HIS A 73 8.90 -1.64 8.04
N THR A 74 8.39 -2.83 7.74
CA THR A 74 7.28 -3.45 8.50
C THR A 74 7.65 -3.80 9.94
N LYS A 75 8.95 -3.94 10.25
CA LYS A 75 9.44 -4.21 11.60
C LYS A 75 9.71 -2.95 12.43
N LYS A 76 10.06 -1.84 11.79
CA LYS A 76 10.72 -0.70 12.48
C LYS A 76 10.12 0.67 12.20
N LEU A 77 9.43 0.82 11.08
CA LEU A 77 8.87 2.11 10.66
C LEU A 77 7.36 2.14 10.87
N ASP A 78 6.80 3.34 10.82
CA ASP A 78 5.37 3.61 10.91
C ASP A 78 4.61 2.89 9.79
N MET A 79 3.59 2.12 10.16
CA MET A 79 2.70 1.42 9.23
C MET A 79 1.59 2.34 8.70
N GLY A 80 1.39 3.50 9.34
CA GLY A 80 0.26 4.39 9.09
C GLY A 80 -1.05 3.66 9.43
N SER A 81 -2.02 3.71 8.53
CA SER A 81 -3.31 3.01 8.71
C SER A 81 -3.36 1.64 8.01
N ARG A 82 -2.21 1.06 7.64
CA ARG A 82 -2.17 -0.18 6.86
C ARG A 82 -2.39 -1.39 7.76
N SER A 83 -3.38 -2.20 7.40
CA SER A 83 -3.55 -3.53 7.98
C SER A 83 -3.64 -4.57 6.87
N PHE A 84 -2.97 -5.71 7.06
CA PHE A 84 -2.85 -6.72 6.02
C PHE A 84 -4.20 -7.37 5.74
N PHE A 85 -4.84 -7.96 6.75
CA PHE A 85 -6.15 -8.61 6.66
C PHE A 85 -7.35 -7.70 6.99
N ALA A 86 -7.15 -6.38 7.00
CA ALA A 86 -8.24 -5.41 7.11
C ALA A 86 -8.07 -4.31 6.04
N PRO A 87 -8.26 -4.66 4.76
CA PRO A 87 -8.09 -3.74 3.66
C PRO A 87 -9.10 -2.58 3.76
N VAL A 88 -8.69 -1.38 3.32
CA VAL A 88 -9.61 -0.24 3.26
C VAL A 88 -10.77 -0.52 2.29
N PRO A 89 -12.03 -0.15 2.63
CA PRO A 89 -13.16 -0.21 1.72
C PRO A 89 -12.87 0.49 0.38
N ASP A 90 -13.34 -0.08 -0.74
CA ASP A 90 -13.27 0.57 -2.06
C ASP A 90 -14.66 1.06 -2.47
N PRO A 91 -14.81 2.31 -2.96
CA PRO A 91 -16.09 2.82 -3.45
C PRO A 91 -16.81 1.90 -4.44
N VAL A 92 -16.08 1.16 -5.29
CA VAL A 92 -16.71 0.28 -6.30
C VAL A 92 -17.40 -0.94 -5.69
N GLU A 93 -17.17 -1.25 -4.42
CA GLU A 93 -17.77 -2.39 -3.72
C GLU A 93 -19.16 -2.07 -3.16
N TYR A 94 -19.63 -0.82 -3.26
CA TYR A 94 -20.86 -0.35 -2.63
C TYR A 94 -21.81 0.28 -3.64
N ASP A 95 -23.12 0.07 -3.43
CA ASP A 95 -24.17 0.57 -4.32
C ASP A 95 -24.37 2.10 -4.23
N SER A 96 -23.83 2.74 -3.19
CA SER A 96 -23.90 4.18 -3.00
C SER A 96 -22.69 4.71 -2.24
N TYR A 97 -22.40 5.99 -2.45
CA TYR A 97 -21.32 6.67 -1.74
C TYR A 97 -21.57 6.76 -0.23
N ASP A 98 -22.83 6.86 0.22
CA ASP A 98 -23.17 6.88 1.64
C ASP A 98 -22.81 5.55 2.33
N LYS A 99 -23.13 4.41 1.72
CA LYS A 99 -22.74 3.08 2.23
C LYS A 99 -21.22 2.91 2.26
N TYR A 100 -20.54 3.34 1.21
CA TYR A 100 -19.07 3.37 1.19
C TYR A 100 -18.51 4.22 2.34
N ARG A 101 -19.02 5.45 2.53
CA ARG A 101 -18.58 6.34 3.61
C ARG A 101 -18.78 5.70 4.99
N ASP A 102 -19.94 5.10 5.23
CA ASP A 102 -20.27 4.49 6.51
C ASP A 102 -19.39 3.24 6.76
N ALA A 103 -19.09 2.45 5.72
CA ALA A 103 -18.10 1.38 5.79
C ALA A 103 -16.69 1.89 6.09
N SER A 104 -16.22 2.96 5.43
CA SER A 104 -14.92 3.58 5.68
C SER A 104 -14.80 4.11 7.11
N LEU A 105 -15.88 4.69 7.64
CA LEU A 105 -15.95 5.16 9.02
C LEU A 105 -15.83 4.00 10.02
N ARG A 106 -16.57 2.90 9.82
CA ARG A 106 -16.48 1.70 10.67
C ARG A 106 -15.10 1.04 10.57
N TRP A 107 -14.53 0.97 9.37
CA TRP A 107 -13.16 0.49 9.16
C TRP A 107 -12.15 1.35 9.92
N SER A 108 -12.28 2.68 9.87
CA SER A 108 -11.41 3.60 10.59
C SER A 108 -11.49 3.39 12.11
N ASP A 109 -12.67 3.18 12.67
CA ASP A 109 -12.81 2.89 14.10
C ASP A 109 -12.20 1.54 14.47
N TYR A 110 -12.42 0.52 13.63
CA TYR A 110 -11.84 -0.81 13.84
C TYR A 110 -10.32 -0.77 13.82
N ILE A 111 -9.69 -0.08 12.86
CA ILE A 111 -8.23 0.05 12.78
C ILE A 111 -7.68 0.95 13.89
N GLY A 112 -8.42 2.01 14.26
CA GLY A 112 -8.03 2.95 15.30
C GLY A 112 -8.03 2.31 16.70
N LEU A 113 -8.91 1.34 16.94
CA LEU A 113 -8.98 0.62 18.21
C LEU A 113 -7.67 -0.14 18.47
N ASP A 114 -7.02 0.15 19.59
CA ASP A 114 -5.73 -0.44 19.99
C ASP A 114 -4.60 -0.28 18.96
N LYS A 115 -4.70 0.74 18.08
CA LYS A 115 -3.73 1.02 17.01
C LYS A 115 -3.39 -0.24 16.18
N LYS A 116 -4.41 -0.94 15.62
CA LYS A 116 -4.24 -2.25 14.96
C LYS A 116 -3.15 -2.29 13.88
N ALA A 117 -2.98 -1.19 13.15
CA ALA A 117 -1.94 -1.10 12.12
C ALA A 117 -0.52 -1.27 12.69
N GLU A 118 -0.30 -0.85 13.94
CA GLU A 118 1.00 -0.86 14.62
C GLU A 118 1.25 -2.16 15.41
N GLN A 119 0.22 -2.98 15.59
CA GLN A 119 0.31 -4.21 16.40
C GLN A 119 1.30 -5.22 15.83
N GLY A 120 1.96 -5.96 16.73
CA GLY A 120 2.92 -7.00 16.38
C GLY A 120 2.32 -8.10 15.50
N SER A 121 1.05 -8.43 15.70
CA SER A 121 0.31 -9.38 14.87
C SER A 121 0.18 -8.91 13.42
N ASN A 122 -0.19 -7.65 13.19
CA ASN A 122 -0.27 -7.04 11.86
C ASN A 122 1.11 -6.96 11.21
N ARG A 123 2.12 -6.47 11.95
CA ARG A 123 3.51 -6.40 11.47
C ARG A 123 4.06 -7.78 11.09
N LEU A 124 3.70 -8.83 11.85
CA LEU A 124 4.07 -10.21 11.54
C LEU A 124 3.45 -10.67 10.22
N GLN A 125 2.18 -10.36 9.97
CA GLN A 125 1.52 -10.69 8.69
C GLN A 125 2.24 -10.05 7.50
N PHE A 126 2.61 -8.76 7.59
CA PHE A 126 3.42 -8.11 6.56
C PHE A 126 4.81 -8.76 6.39
N CYS A 127 5.45 -9.20 7.48
CA CYS A 127 6.72 -9.92 7.41
C CYS A 127 6.60 -11.30 6.75
N ILE A 128 5.51 -12.02 7.02
CA ILE A 128 5.21 -13.31 6.37
C ILE A 128 4.94 -13.10 4.88
N ALA A 129 4.17 -12.06 4.52
CA ALA A 129 4.01 -11.68 3.12
C ALA A 129 5.36 -11.39 2.46
N ALA A 130 6.30 -10.73 3.14
CA ALA A 130 7.65 -10.49 2.63
C ALA A 130 8.41 -11.80 2.38
N GLN A 131 8.30 -12.79 3.26
CA GLN A 131 8.93 -14.12 3.07
C GLN A 131 8.36 -14.83 1.85
N LEU A 132 7.03 -14.90 1.76
CA LEU A 132 6.35 -15.53 0.63
C LEU A 132 6.64 -14.81 -0.70
N VAL A 133 6.71 -13.47 -0.70
CA VAL A 133 7.12 -12.69 -1.86
C VAL A 133 8.57 -12.95 -2.25
N ARG A 134 9.48 -13.11 -1.27
CA ARG A 134 10.87 -13.49 -1.55
C ARG A 134 10.95 -14.84 -2.25
N ASP A 135 10.17 -15.83 -1.81
CA ASP A 135 10.14 -17.16 -2.39
C ASP A 135 9.60 -17.17 -3.84
N MET A 136 8.85 -16.14 -4.23
CA MET A 136 8.35 -15.93 -5.59
C MET A 136 9.39 -15.37 -6.57
N ILE A 137 10.48 -14.74 -6.09
CA ILE A 137 11.49 -14.08 -6.93
C ILE A 137 12.12 -15.01 -7.99
N PRO A 138 12.53 -16.25 -7.68
CA PRO A 138 13.09 -17.15 -8.70
C PRO A 138 12.11 -17.49 -9.83
N SER A 139 10.81 -17.49 -9.56
CA SER A 139 9.78 -17.67 -10.59
C SER A 139 9.59 -16.41 -11.44
N MET A 140 9.58 -15.24 -10.81
CA MET A 140 9.41 -13.96 -11.48
C MET A 140 10.57 -13.61 -12.43
N THR A 141 11.78 -14.11 -12.16
CA THR A 141 13.02 -13.74 -12.86
C THR A 141 13.47 -14.74 -13.94
N ARG A 142 12.68 -15.79 -14.20
CA ARG A 142 13.09 -16.96 -15.01
C ARG A 142 13.03 -16.78 -16.54
N GLN A 143 12.37 -15.74 -17.07
CA GLN A 143 12.04 -15.65 -18.51
C GLN A 143 12.64 -14.44 -19.22
N ARG A 144 13.72 -14.63 -20.00
CA ARG A 144 14.50 -13.50 -20.54
C ARG A 144 14.38 -13.18 -22.03
N SER A 145 13.52 -13.83 -22.83
CA SER A 145 13.67 -13.80 -24.30
C SER A 145 13.65 -12.42 -24.98
N TRP A 146 12.87 -11.44 -24.49
CA TRP A 146 12.95 -10.03 -24.96
C TRP A 146 13.87 -9.16 -24.08
N GLU A 147 14.27 -9.68 -22.94
CA GLU A 147 15.21 -9.09 -21.98
C GLU A 147 16.68 -9.38 -22.33
N GLU A 148 16.92 -10.14 -23.41
CA GLU A 148 18.25 -10.45 -23.94
C GLU A 148 18.94 -9.26 -24.61
N SER A 149 18.22 -8.15 -24.83
CA SER A 149 18.85 -6.86 -25.11
C SER A 149 19.78 -6.47 -23.96
N GLU A 150 21.05 -6.19 -24.26
CA GLU A 150 22.06 -5.89 -23.24
C GLU A 150 21.61 -4.75 -22.30
N GLY A 151 21.49 -5.06 -21.01
CA GLY A 151 21.28 -4.09 -19.94
C GLY A 151 19.83 -3.79 -19.55
N PHE A 152 19.70 -2.92 -18.55
CA PHE A 152 18.49 -2.55 -17.84
C PHE A 152 17.98 -1.18 -18.31
N PRO A 153 16.71 -1.05 -18.74
CA PRO A 153 16.14 0.20 -19.20
C PRO A 153 16.06 1.26 -18.11
N LEU A 154 16.22 2.53 -18.50
CA LEU A 154 15.90 3.67 -17.66
C LEU A 154 14.39 3.75 -17.41
N ALA A 155 13.99 4.05 -16.18
CA ALA A 155 12.59 4.31 -15.84
C ALA A 155 12.44 5.52 -14.92
N HIS A 156 11.27 6.14 -15.04
CA HIS A 156 10.82 7.16 -14.11
C HIS A 156 10.44 6.51 -12.76
N PRO A 157 10.92 7.03 -11.61
CA PRO A 157 10.81 6.34 -10.33
C PRO A 157 9.36 6.23 -9.82
N ASP A 158 8.49 7.15 -10.25
CA ASP A 158 7.10 7.22 -9.80
C ASP A 158 6.14 7.63 -10.92
N LEU A 159 6.13 6.94 -12.05
CA LEU A 159 5.26 7.33 -13.17
C LEU A 159 3.80 7.04 -12.85
N ASN A 160 3.05 8.08 -12.48
CA ASN A 160 1.62 8.05 -12.20
C ASN A 160 0.99 9.36 -12.67
N PHE A 161 -0.35 9.41 -12.66
CA PHE A 161 -1.09 10.54 -13.23
C PHE A 161 -0.79 11.89 -12.56
N ASP A 162 -0.39 11.89 -11.28
CA ASP A 162 -0.06 13.13 -10.57
C ASP A 162 1.24 13.78 -11.08
N ASN A 163 2.09 12.99 -11.76
CA ASN A 163 3.38 13.44 -12.29
C ASN A 163 3.33 13.70 -13.81
N VAL A 164 2.15 13.66 -14.43
CA VAL A 164 1.96 13.85 -15.88
C VAL A 164 1.10 15.07 -16.13
N PHE A 165 1.66 16.07 -16.82
CA PHE A 165 0.94 17.26 -17.24
C PHE A 165 0.58 17.16 -18.71
N VAL A 166 -0.63 17.59 -19.04
CA VAL A 166 -1.16 17.60 -20.41
C VAL A 166 -1.65 18.98 -20.81
N ASP A 167 -1.64 19.26 -22.11
CA ASP A 167 -2.29 20.44 -22.70
C ASP A 167 -3.81 20.23 -22.89
N ASP A 168 -4.50 21.26 -23.40
CA ASP A 168 -5.95 21.24 -23.67
C ASP A 168 -6.40 20.16 -24.67
N LYS A 169 -5.46 19.56 -25.40
CA LYS A 169 -5.70 18.48 -26.36
C LYS A 169 -5.27 17.11 -25.82
N LEU A 170 -4.93 17.04 -24.53
CA LEU A 170 -4.42 15.85 -23.85
C LEU A 170 -3.06 15.35 -24.39
N ASN A 171 -2.26 16.23 -24.99
CA ASN A 171 -0.86 15.94 -25.29
C ASN A 171 -0.02 16.10 -24.03
N ILE A 172 0.90 15.18 -23.78
CA ILE A 172 1.82 15.25 -22.66
C ILE A 172 2.75 16.44 -22.90
N SER A 173 2.63 17.47 -22.07
CA SER A 173 3.46 18.67 -22.13
C SER A 173 4.67 18.55 -21.21
N CYS A 174 4.55 17.80 -20.11
CA CYS A 174 5.63 17.61 -19.15
C CYS A 174 5.42 16.33 -18.32
N ILE A 175 6.54 15.68 -17.98
CA ILE A 175 6.63 14.70 -16.89
C ILE A 175 7.58 15.28 -15.85
N VAL A 176 7.17 15.27 -14.58
CA VAL A 176 7.94 15.84 -13.47
C VAL A 176 8.37 14.77 -12.49
N ASN A 177 9.18 15.16 -11.50
CA ASN A 177 9.61 14.30 -10.40
C ASN A 177 10.54 13.16 -10.82
N TRP A 178 11.47 13.47 -11.73
CA TRP A 178 12.56 12.59 -12.16
C TRP A 178 13.61 12.29 -11.08
N GLY A 179 13.48 12.89 -9.89
CA GLY A 179 14.37 12.64 -8.76
C GLY A 179 14.39 11.16 -8.39
N GLY A 180 15.54 10.51 -8.55
CA GLY A 180 15.69 9.07 -8.30
C GLY A 180 15.42 8.18 -9.52
N ALA A 181 15.39 8.74 -10.73
CA ALA A 181 15.42 7.96 -11.98
C ALA A 181 16.54 6.90 -11.92
N CYS A 182 16.18 5.69 -12.32
CA CYS A 182 17.07 4.54 -12.22
C CYS A 182 16.86 3.60 -13.40
N SER A 183 17.92 2.89 -13.74
CA SER A 183 17.78 1.68 -14.54
C SER A 183 17.07 0.61 -13.70
N VAL A 184 16.13 -0.11 -14.31
CA VAL A 184 15.24 -1.07 -13.64
C VAL A 184 15.13 -2.37 -14.42
N PRO A 185 14.63 -3.47 -13.83
CA PRO A 185 14.23 -4.64 -14.60
C PRO A 185 13.27 -4.28 -15.73
N VAL A 186 13.39 -4.97 -16.85
CA VAL A 186 12.53 -4.75 -18.01
C VAL A 186 11.03 -4.76 -17.68
N PRO A 187 10.49 -5.72 -16.89
CA PRO A 187 9.08 -5.71 -16.52
C PRO A 187 8.65 -4.48 -15.73
N ASP A 188 9.56 -3.86 -14.97
CA ASP A 188 9.29 -2.67 -14.16
C ASP A 188 9.12 -1.42 -15.04
N ALA A 189 9.92 -1.29 -16.11
CA ALA A 189 9.77 -0.23 -17.10
C ALA A 189 8.46 -0.34 -17.92
N LEU A 190 7.87 -1.54 -17.97
CA LEU A 190 6.64 -1.85 -18.69
C LEU A 190 5.37 -1.78 -17.81
N VAL A 191 5.51 -1.55 -16.51
CA VAL A 191 4.36 -1.37 -15.62
C VAL A 191 3.49 -0.24 -16.14
N THR A 192 2.22 -0.53 -16.41
CA THR A 192 1.28 0.46 -16.93
C THR A 192 1.05 1.56 -15.89
N PRO A 193 1.32 2.85 -16.20
CA PRO A 193 1.08 3.95 -15.29
C PRO A 193 -0.40 4.09 -14.94
N GLY A 194 -0.68 4.46 -13.70
CA GLY A 194 -2.03 4.61 -13.19
C GLY A 194 -2.16 5.71 -12.14
N PRO A 195 -3.36 5.88 -11.57
CA PRO A 195 -3.56 6.72 -10.40
C PRO A 195 -2.79 6.14 -9.19
N ARG A 196 -2.30 7.02 -8.32
CA ARG A 196 -1.40 6.66 -7.21
C ARG A 196 -2.02 5.68 -6.21
N ASP A 197 -3.29 5.86 -5.87
CA ASP A 197 -3.99 5.16 -4.78
C ASP A 197 -5.09 4.21 -5.26
N ILE A 198 -5.33 4.14 -6.57
CA ILE A 198 -6.34 3.27 -7.15
C ILE A 198 -5.76 1.87 -7.36
N ALA A 199 -6.55 0.83 -7.06
CA ALA A 199 -6.13 -0.53 -7.27
C ALA A 199 -6.03 -0.87 -8.78
N PRO A 200 -5.04 -1.64 -9.23
CA PRO A 200 -4.87 -1.95 -10.65
C PRO A 200 -6.10 -2.56 -11.31
N TYR A 201 -6.83 -3.40 -10.58
CA TYR A 201 -8.03 -4.08 -11.06
C TYR A 201 -9.25 -3.18 -11.22
N THR A 202 -9.22 -1.95 -10.70
CA THR A 202 -10.27 -0.94 -10.95
C THR A 202 -9.89 0.03 -12.06
N MET A 203 -8.68 -0.09 -12.63
CA MET A 203 -8.31 0.66 -13.82
C MET A 203 -9.09 0.16 -15.03
N ASP A 204 -9.60 1.10 -15.83
CA ASP A 204 -10.26 0.78 -17.10
C ASP A 204 -9.31 -0.01 -18.01
N PRO A 205 -9.68 -1.24 -18.43
CA PRO A 205 -8.83 -2.07 -19.30
C PRO A 205 -8.44 -1.36 -20.62
N ARG A 206 -9.26 -0.42 -21.10
CA ARG A 206 -8.97 0.37 -22.30
C ARG A 206 -7.73 1.26 -22.13
N LEU A 207 -7.46 1.74 -20.91
CA LEU A 207 -6.27 2.53 -20.60
C LEU A 207 -5.00 1.67 -20.65
N VAL A 208 -5.08 0.44 -20.15
CA VAL A 208 -3.99 -0.55 -20.22
C VAL A 208 -3.70 -0.91 -21.67
N ILE A 209 -4.73 -1.24 -22.45
CA ILE A 209 -4.59 -1.53 -23.88
C ILE A 209 -3.99 -0.33 -24.63
N ALA A 210 -4.46 0.89 -24.35
CA ALA A 210 -3.93 2.09 -25.00
C ALA A 210 -2.45 2.33 -24.70
N PHE A 211 -2.00 2.07 -23.47
CA PHE A 211 -0.58 2.15 -23.08
C PHE A 211 0.26 1.12 -23.84
N ARG A 212 -0.13 -0.16 -23.79
CA ARG A 212 0.60 -1.25 -24.45
C ARG A 212 0.70 -1.04 -25.96
N ASN A 213 -0.40 -0.65 -26.60
CA ASN A 213 -0.40 -0.32 -28.02
C ASN A 213 0.51 0.86 -28.35
N GLY A 214 0.58 1.88 -27.48
CA GLY A 214 1.49 3.01 -27.67
C GLY A 214 2.96 2.62 -27.58
N PHE A 215 3.29 1.69 -26.67
CA PHE A 215 4.62 1.12 -26.57
C PHE A 215 4.99 0.33 -27.82
N GLU A 216 4.15 -0.62 -28.24
CA GLU A 216 4.41 -1.50 -29.39
C GLU A 216 4.53 -0.73 -30.70
N GLN A 217 3.70 0.31 -30.89
CA GLN A 217 3.78 1.17 -32.08
C GLN A 217 5.06 2.01 -32.11
N ALA A 218 5.45 2.60 -30.97
CA ALA A 218 6.68 3.40 -30.88
C ALA A 218 7.94 2.54 -31.08
N GLU A 219 7.90 1.28 -30.68
CA GLU A 219 8.98 0.33 -30.89
C GLU A 219 9.13 -0.09 -32.36
N GLY A 220 8.14 0.21 -33.21
CA GLY A 220 8.17 -0.12 -34.63
C GLY A 220 8.06 -1.61 -34.90
N MET A 221 7.48 -2.37 -33.96
CA MET A 221 7.38 -3.82 -34.10
C MET A 221 6.33 -4.20 -35.15
N GLU A 222 6.70 -5.10 -36.08
CA GLU A 222 5.76 -5.68 -37.05
C GLU A 222 4.76 -6.66 -36.39
N GLN A 223 5.13 -7.20 -35.22
CA GLN A 223 4.29 -8.11 -34.43
C GLN A 223 4.20 -7.62 -32.97
N PRO A 224 3.06 -7.84 -32.28
CA PRO A 224 2.94 -7.51 -30.87
C PRO A 224 4.00 -8.19 -30.01
N LEU A 225 4.30 -7.60 -28.85
CA LEU A 225 5.19 -8.22 -27.88
C LEU A 225 4.59 -9.55 -27.39
N ASP A 226 5.47 -10.50 -27.03
CA ASP A 226 5.02 -11.74 -26.40
C ASP A 226 4.18 -11.40 -25.16
N ARG A 227 2.97 -11.95 -25.10
CA ARG A 227 2.03 -11.80 -23.98
C ARG A 227 2.70 -12.03 -22.62
N ARG A 228 3.67 -12.93 -22.54
CA ARG A 228 4.43 -13.24 -21.31
C ARG A 228 5.18 -12.03 -20.76
N ILE A 229 5.63 -11.11 -21.62
CA ILE A 229 6.31 -9.87 -21.21
C ILE A 229 5.32 -8.98 -20.46
N TRP A 230 4.12 -8.81 -20.99
CA TRP A 230 3.06 -8.05 -20.35
C TRP A 230 2.57 -8.71 -19.05
N GLU A 231 2.51 -10.04 -19.00
CA GLU A 231 2.19 -10.79 -17.77
C GLU A 231 3.24 -10.54 -16.67
N ARG A 232 4.53 -10.48 -17.01
CA ARG A 232 5.59 -10.10 -16.07
C ARG A 232 5.48 -8.65 -15.62
N ALA A 233 5.11 -7.73 -16.50
CA ALA A 233 4.86 -6.34 -16.13
C ALA A 233 3.69 -6.23 -15.14
N ASP A 234 2.64 -7.02 -15.34
CA ASP A 234 1.50 -7.09 -14.41
C ASP A 234 1.92 -7.71 -13.06
N GLN A 235 2.78 -8.75 -13.04
CA GLN A 235 3.36 -9.28 -11.80
C GLN A 235 4.18 -8.19 -11.08
N MET A 236 5.01 -7.45 -11.82
CA MET A 236 5.84 -6.38 -11.27
C MET A 236 5.00 -5.25 -10.69
N LEU A 237 3.85 -4.93 -11.29
CA LEU A 237 2.92 -3.94 -10.75
C LEU A 237 2.45 -4.31 -9.33
N PHE A 238 2.00 -5.54 -9.11
CA PHE A 238 1.55 -5.98 -7.78
C PHE A 238 2.73 -6.08 -6.80
N PHE A 239 3.87 -6.60 -7.25
CA PHE A 239 5.10 -6.64 -6.45
C PHE A 239 5.51 -5.26 -5.97
N GLN A 240 5.62 -4.28 -6.88
CA GLN A 240 6.01 -2.90 -6.56
C GLN A 240 5.03 -2.24 -5.60
N ARG A 241 3.72 -2.47 -5.75
CA ARG A 241 2.71 -1.92 -4.84
C ARG A 241 2.88 -2.42 -3.41
N LEU A 242 3.21 -3.71 -3.24
CA LEU A 242 3.49 -4.32 -1.94
C LEU A 242 4.79 -3.75 -1.36
N VAL A 243 5.91 -3.91 -2.07
CA VAL A 243 7.23 -3.56 -1.50
C VAL A 243 7.39 -2.07 -1.26
N ARG A 244 6.72 -1.20 -2.04
CA ARG A 244 6.71 0.26 -1.81
C ARG A 244 5.74 0.70 -0.70
N MET A 245 5.04 -0.22 -0.03
CA MET A 245 4.00 0.09 0.97
C MET A 245 2.91 1.03 0.42
N ARG A 246 2.57 0.91 -0.87
CA ARG A 246 1.52 1.74 -1.50
C ARG A 246 0.13 1.18 -1.33
N SER A 247 0.03 -0.12 -1.09
CA SER A 247 -1.27 -0.78 -0.98
C SER A 247 -1.92 -0.56 0.39
N MET A 248 -3.08 0.11 0.39
CA MET A 248 -4.03 0.09 1.53
C MET A 248 -4.90 -1.19 1.54
N ARG A 249 -4.70 -2.04 0.53
CA ARG A 249 -5.46 -3.26 0.24
C ARG A 249 -4.50 -4.44 0.03
N ALA A 250 -3.45 -4.50 0.85
CA ALA A 250 -2.27 -5.33 0.62
C ALA A 250 -2.56 -6.82 0.45
N VAL A 251 -3.57 -7.37 1.15
CA VAL A 251 -3.99 -8.77 0.98
C VAL A 251 -4.44 -9.08 -0.45
N TYR A 252 -5.10 -8.15 -1.13
CA TYR A 252 -5.56 -8.34 -2.51
C TYR A 252 -4.41 -8.28 -3.51
N ASP A 253 -3.49 -7.31 -3.33
CA ASP A 253 -2.30 -7.20 -4.18
C ASP A 253 -1.39 -8.43 -3.98
N PHE A 254 -1.29 -8.95 -2.75
CA PHE A 254 -0.58 -10.19 -2.45
C PHE A 254 -1.24 -11.41 -3.09
N GLU A 255 -2.56 -11.58 -2.93
CA GLU A 255 -3.30 -12.68 -3.54
C GLU A 255 -3.09 -12.69 -5.06
N LYS A 256 -3.22 -11.53 -5.72
CA LYS A 256 -3.04 -11.45 -7.17
C LYS A 256 -1.62 -11.74 -7.61
N LEU A 257 -0.61 -11.22 -6.92
CA LEU A 257 0.76 -11.60 -7.20
C LEU A 257 0.99 -13.11 -7.03
N PHE A 258 0.46 -13.69 -5.94
CA PHE A 258 0.61 -15.10 -5.63
C PHE A 258 -0.03 -16.00 -6.69
N GLU A 259 -1.26 -15.66 -7.12
CA GLU A 259 -1.97 -16.32 -8.23
C GLU A 259 -1.15 -16.23 -9.52
N MET A 260 -0.67 -15.05 -9.88
CA MET A 260 0.05 -14.85 -11.14
C MET A 260 1.40 -15.56 -11.20
N VAL A 261 2.10 -15.70 -10.08
CA VAL A 261 3.43 -16.32 -10.05
C VAL A 261 3.35 -17.85 -9.92
N ASN A 262 2.41 -18.36 -9.12
CA ASN A 262 2.32 -19.80 -8.85
C ASN A 262 1.34 -20.53 -9.77
N GLY A 263 0.53 -19.80 -10.55
CA GLY A 263 -0.42 -20.33 -11.52
C GLY A 263 -1.86 -20.37 -10.99
N GLN A 264 -2.74 -21.07 -11.73
CA GLN A 264 -4.12 -21.37 -11.33
C GLN A 264 -4.30 -22.87 -10.99
N SER A 265 -3.36 -23.47 -10.27
CA SER A 265 -3.62 -24.74 -9.58
C SER A 265 -4.83 -24.62 -8.65
N ARG A 266 -5.62 -25.70 -8.54
CA ARG A 266 -6.80 -25.76 -7.65
C ARG A 266 -6.43 -25.55 -6.17
N ASP A 267 -5.16 -25.71 -5.83
CA ASP A 267 -4.64 -25.62 -4.46
C ASP A 267 -4.04 -24.25 -4.10
N HIS A 268 -4.20 -23.22 -4.94
CA HIS A 268 -3.71 -21.89 -4.58
C HIS A 268 -4.51 -21.25 -3.43
N PRO A 269 -3.83 -20.50 -2.55
CA PRO A 269 -4.48 -19.72 -1.52
C PRO A 269 -5.31 -18.60 -2.17
N THR A 270 -6.61 -18.65 -1.89
CA THR A 270 -7.58 -17.58 -2.07
C THR A 270 -7.67 -16.74 -0.79
N LEU A 271 -8.35 -15.59 -0.83
CA LEU A 271 -8.70 -14.81 0.37
C LEU A 271 -9.28 -15.67 1.50
N SER A 272 -10.01 -16.74 1.20
CA SER A 272 -10.68 -17.56 2.21
C SER A 272 -9.73 -18.46 3.02
N ASN A 273 -8.55 -18.79 2.49
CA ASN A 273 -7.55 -19.64 3.14
C ASN A 273 -6.18 -18.96 3.32
N LEU A 274 -5.99 -17.73 2.80
CA LEU A 274 -4.79 -16.93 3.04
C LEU A 274 -4.45 -16.74 4.53
N PRO A 275 -5.41 -16.43 5.43
CA PRO A 275 -5.12 -16.34 6.86
C PRO A 275 -4.57 -17.63 7.46
N GLU A 276 -5.02 -18.80 6.99
CA GLU A 276 -4.53 -20.10 7.44
C GLU A 276 -3.10 -20.36 6.97
N LEU A 277 -2.81 -20.08 5.70
CA LEU A 277 -1.45 -20.15 5.16
C LEU A 277 -0.50 -19.26 5.97
N PHE A 278 -0.93 -18.03 6.29
CA PHE A 278 -0.11 -17.11 7.06
C PHE A 278 0.10 -17.62 8.48
N ALA A 279 -0.92 -18.19 9.12
CA ALA A 279 -0.79 -18.81 10.43
C ALA A 279 0.18 -20.01 10.40
N GLU A 280 0.08 -20.87 9.38
CA GLU A 280 0.99 -22.00 9.20
C GLU A 280 2.44 -21.56 9.06
N VAL A 281 2.69 -20.56 8.20
CA VAL A 281 4.04 -19.99 8.01
C VAL A 281 4.52 -19.30 9.29
N ALA A 282 3.63 -18.64 10.03
CA ALA A 282 3.98 -18.03 11.32
C ALA A 282 4.45 -19.06 12.36
N ASP A 283 3.86 -20.26 12.34
CA ASP A 283 4.12 -21.30 13.34
C ASP A 283 5.25 -22.26 12.95
N THR A 284 5.43 -22.52 11.65
CA THR A 284 6.40 -23.48 11.12
C THR A 284 7.64 -22.83 10.49
N GLY A 285 7.53 -21.57 10.07
CA GLY A 285 8.59 -20.86 9.37
C GLY A 285 9.83 -20.61 10.25
N PRO A 286 11.04 -20.72 9.68
CA PRO A 286 12.28 -20.57 10.44
C PRO A 286 12.40 -19.16 11.02
N GLY A 287 12.54 -19.06 12.34
CA GLY A 287 12.67 -17.78 13.05
C GLY A 287 11.37 -17.01 13.27
N ASN A 288 10.21 -17.49 12.79
CA ASN A 288 8.95 -16.73 12.90
C ASN A 288 8.39 -16.65 14.33
N LYS A 289 8.62 -17.67 15.17
CA LYS A 289 8.30 -17.60 16.61
C LYS A 289 9.11 -16.52 17.33
N GLN A 290 10.41 -16.44 17.02
CA GLN A 290 11.29 -15.41 17.56
C GLN A 290 10.89 -14.02 17.06
N LEU A 291 10.59 -13.90 15.76
CA LEU A 291 10.11 -12.64 15.18
C LEU A 291 8.81 -12.17 15.81
N ARG A 292 7.85 -13.08 16.08
CA ARG A 292 6.61 -12.75 16.77
C ARG A 292 6.90 -12.12 18.14
N TYR A 293 7.77 -12.75 18.93
CA TYR A 293 8.20 -12.24 20.23
C TYR A 293 8.87 -10.86 20.12
N GLU A 294 9.75 -10.65 19.14
CA GLU A 294 10.41 -9.35 18.92
C GLU A 294 9.40 -8.23 18.59
N LEU A 295 8.39 -8.54 17.78
CA LEU A 295 7.36 -7.58 17.39
C LEU A 295 6.40 -7.26 18.54
N GLU A 296 6.02 -8.25 19.34
CA GLU A 296 5.23 -8.07 20.56
C GLU A 296 6.01 -7.22 21.59
N MET A 297 7.32 -7.46 21.74
CA MET A 297 8.18 -6.67 22.61
C MET A 297 8.30 -5.22 22.12
N PHE A 298 8.47 -5.02 20.81
CA PHE A 298 8.51 -3.68 20.21
C PHE A 298 7.21 -2.92 20.44
N GLU A 299 6.06 -3.58 20.24
CA GLU A 299 4.74 -3.01 20.54
C GLU A 299 4.63 -2.61 22.01
N TRP A 300 5.05 -3.47 22.93
CA TRP A 300 5.00 -3.20 24.37
C TRP A 300 5.87 -2.00 24.77
N CYS A 301 7.10 -1.91 24.24
CA CYS A 301 7.99 -0.78 24.48
C CYS A 301 7.40 0.55 23.99
N ASN A 302 6.76 0.56 22.82
CA ASN A 302 6.15 1.77 22.26
C ASN A 302 4.84 2.16 22.96
N LYS A 303 4.07 1.19 23.46
CA LYS A 303 2.87 1.45 24.28
C LYS A 303 3.18 2.21 25.58
N GLN A 304 4.39 2.08 26.14
CA GLN A 304 4.76 2.84 27.33
C GLN A 304 5.03 4.33 27.07
N VAL A 305 5.25 4.70 25.81
CA VAL A 305 5.53 6.09 25.41
C VAL A 305 4.24 6.83 24.99
N ASP A 306 3.22 6.09 24.55
CA ASP A 306 1.95 6.64 24.08
C ASP A 306 0.81 6.46 25.09
N THR A 307 0.48 7.51 25.85
CA THR A 307 -0.85 7.64 26.44
C THR A 307 -1.84 8.05 25.34
N TYR A 308 -2.50 7.07 24.73
CA TYR A 308 -3.53 7.34 23.73
C TYR A 308 -4.68 8.17 24.35
N VAL A 309 -4.79 9.42 23.93
CA VAL A 309 -6.01 10.22 24.02
C VAL A 309 -6.72 10.03 22.68
N PRO A 310 -7.97 9.54 22.63
CA PRO A 310 -8.71 9.44 21.39
C PRO A 310 -8.78 10.81 20.72
N THR A 311 -8.08 11.00 19.59
CA THR A 311 -8.15 12.21 18.76
C THR A 311 -9.40 12.22 17.88
N GLY A 312 -10.53 11.76 18.43
CA GLY A 312 -11.85 12.06 17.91
C GLY A 312 -12.26 13.45 18.38
N ARG A 313 -12.00 14.48 17.57
CA ARG A 313 -12.73 15.74 17.71
C ARG A 313 -14.21 15.45 17.48
N GLY A 314 -15.00 15.43 18.55
CA GLY A 314 -16.46 15.34 18.49
C GLY A 314 -17.03 14.77 19.78
N SER A 315 -18.00 15.49 20.35
CA SER A 315 -18.79 15.05 21.51
C SER A 315 -19.24 13.59 21.38
N ARG A 316 -19.31 12.85 22.50
CA ARG A 316 -19.85 11.48 22.54
C ARG A 316 -21.34 11.50 22.18
N THR A 317 -21.67 11.41 20.90
CA THR A 317 -23.03 11.08 20.43
C THR A 317 -23.28 9.58 20.56
N ILE A 318 -24.55 9.17 20.66
CA ILE A 318 -24.96 7.75 20.75
C ILE A 318 -24.42 6.95 19.55
N GLU A 319 -24.40 7.53 18.35
CA GLU A 319 -23.81 6.95 17.13
C GLU A 319 -22.32 6.59 17.29
N ASN A 320 -21.58 7.33 18.13
CA ASN A 320 -20.17 7.08 18.40
C ASN A 320 -19.99 5.88 19.36
N ILE A 321 -20.95 5.64 20.26
CA ILE A 321 -20.94 4.49 21.19
C ILE A 321 -21.21 3.19 20.44
N ASP A 322 -22.20 3.18 19.55
CA ASP A 322 -22.53 1.97 18.76
C ASP A 322 -21.40 1.56 17.82
N ARG A 323 -20.73 2.54 17.20
CA ARG A 323 -19.58 2.29 16.33
C ARG A 323 -18.37 1.71 17.08
N VAL A 324 -18.07 2.23 18.28
CA VAL A 324 -17.02 1.66 19.14
C VAL A 324 -17.38 0.23 19.58
N ALA A 325 -18.65 -0.02 19.94
CA ALA A 325 -19.09 -1.36 20.32
C ALA A 325 -18.97 -2.36 19.15
N VAL A 326 -19.26 -1.93 17.92
CA VAL A 326 -19.02 -2.74 16.71
C VAL A 326 -17.53 -3.06 16.55
N ALA A 327 -16.65 -2.06 16.64
CA ALA A 327 -15.20 -2.26 16.54
C ALA A 327 -14.64 -3.23 17.60
N GLN A 328 -15.13 -3.14 18.84
CA GLN A 328 -14.77 -4.06 19.92
C GLN A 328 -15.22 -5.49 19.64
N LYS A 329 -16.48 -5.67 19.20
CA LYS A 329 -17.00 -6.99 18.80
C LYS A 329 -16.20 -7.58 17.65
N LEU A 330 -15.87 -6.79 16.63
CA LEU A 330 -15.04 -7.24 15.52
C LEU A 330 -13.65 -7.67 15.96
N THR A 331 -13.07 -6.99 16.96
CA THR A 331 -11.79 -7.39 17.55
C THR A 331 -11.87 -8.78 18.18
N MET A 332 -12.90 -9.02 19.00
CA MET A 332 -13.12 -10.36 19.58
C MET A 332 -13.33 -11.43 18.49
N MET A 333 -14.09 -11.11 17.44
CA MET A 333 -14.32 -12.03 16.32
C MET A 333 -13.03 -12.34 15.55
N ALA A 334 -12.15 -11.35 15.37
CA ALA A 334 -10.85 -11.54 14.72
C ALA A 334 -9.93 -12.49 15.51
N GLU A 335 -10.01 -12.45 16.84
CA GLU A 335 -9.24 -13.36 17.71
C GLU A 335 -9.78 -14.79 17.68
N MET A 336 -11.10 -14.95 17.57
CA MET A 336 -11.76 -16.26 17.59
C MET A 336 -11.74 -16.97 16.22
N ASN A 337 -11.75 -16.21 15.12
CA ASN A 337 -11.86 -16.76 13.77
C ASN A 337 -10.52 -16.65 13.02
N LYS A 338 -9.84 -17.79 12.86
CA LYS A 338 -8.56 -17.88 12.13
C LYS A 338 -8.63 -17.49 10.66
N LYS A 339 -9.83 -17.41 10.07
CA LYS A 339 -10.09 -16.98 8.68
C LYS A 339 -10.56 -15.54 8.58
N PHE A 340 -10.53 -14.78 9.67
CA PHE A 340 -11.11 -13.45 9.69
C PHE A 340 -10.36 -12.48 8.77
N ILE A 341 -11.11 -11.83 7.89
CA ILE A 341 -10.65 -10.70 7.08
C ILE A 341 -11.72 -9.61 7.17
N ALA A 342 -11.31 -8.39 7.56
CA ALA A 342 -12.21 -7.25 7.65
C ALA A 342 -12.32 -6.51 6.30
N ASP A 343 -12.85 -7.22 5.30
CA ASP A 343 -12.98 -6.71 3.92
C ASP A 343 -14.39 -6.22 3.56
N GLY A 344 -14.59 -5.81 2.31
CA GLY A 344 -15.88 -5.30 1.81
C GLY A 344 -17.07 -6.27 1.98
N ARG A 345 -16.84 -7.58 2.18
CA ARG A 345 -17.92 -8.53 2.50
C ARG A 345 -18.41 -8.32 3.93
N LEU A 346 -17.49 -8.16 4.89
CA LEU A 346 -17.81 -7.89 6.29
C LEU A 346 -18.58 -6.59 6.42
N TRP A 347 -18.10 -5.51 5.81
CA TRP A 347 -18.70 -4.19 5.96
C TRP A 347 -20.12 -4.13 5.40
N ARG A 348 -20.37 -4.76 4.24
CA ARG A 348 -21.72 -4.90 3.69
C ARG A 348 -22.64 -5.78 4.54
N TRP A 349 -22.10 -6.82 5.17
CA TRP A 349 -22.88 -7.65 6.09
C TRP A 349 -23.31 -6.87 7.34
N ILE A 350 -22.41 -6.05 7.90
CA ILE A 350 -22.74 -5.17 9.03
C ILE A 350 -23.79 -4.14 8.61
N GLU A 351 -23.65 -3.52 7.44
CA GLU A 351 -24.65 -2.59 6.88
C GLU A 351 -26.04 -3.23 6.86
N ALA A 352 -26.15 -4.41 6.23
CA ALA A 352 -27.42 -5.13 6.12
C ALA A 352 -27.99 -5.52 7.50
N ALA A 353 -27.13 -5.90 8.46
CA ALA A 353 -27.54 -6.24 9.80
C ALA A 353 -28.08 -5.04 10.59
N LEU A 354 -27.52 -3.84 10.37
CA LEU A 354 -27.97 -2.60 10.99
C LEU A 354 -29.26 -2.08 10.34
N GLU A 355 -29.39 -2.17 9.01
CA GLU A 355 -30.63 -1.83 8.29
C GLU A 355 -31.80 -2.74 8.73
N GLY A 356 -31.53 -4.03 8.96
CA GLY A 356 -32.53 -5.02 9.38
C GLY A 356 -32.99 -4.93 10.85
N GLN A 357 -32.30 -4.16 11.71
CA GLN A 357 -32.65 -4.03 13.13
C GLN A 357 -33.71 -2.96 13.42
N GLY A 358 -34.09 -2.14 12.44
CA GLY A 358 -34.95 -0.97 12.63
C GLY A 358 -34.25 0.11 13.47
N ALA A 359 -34.45 1.38 13.13
CA ALA A 359 -33.84 2.47 13.89
C ALA A 359 -34.18 2.34 15.38
N PRO A 360 -33.20 2.36 16.31
CA PRO A 360 -33.53 2.41 17.73
C PRO A 360 -34.34 3.69 17.98
N PRO A 361 -35.40 3.65 18.81
CA PRO A 361 -36.16 4.84 19.12
C PRO A 361 -35.19 5.85 19.73
N THR A 362 -35.16 7.06 19.16
CA THR A 362 -34.43 8.21 19.68
C THR A 362 -34.94 8.49 21.10
N ARG A 363 -34.34 7.86 22.10
CA ARG A 363 -34.51 8.26 23.49
C ARG A 363 -33.63 9.47 23.70
N ILE A 364 -34.26 10.64 23.58
CA ILE A 364 -33.77 11.85 24.22
C ILE A 364 -33.69 11.49 25.71
N ILE A 365 -32.48 11.32 26.23
CA ILE A 365 -32.28 11.35 27.68
C ILE A 365 -32.44 12.82 28.02
N GLU A 366 -33.63 13.18 28.51
CA GLU A 366 -33.79 14.44 29.23
C GLU A 366 -32.87 14.35 30.46
N ASP A 367 -31.92 15.27 30.51
CA ASP A 367 -30.98 15.46 31.61
C ASP A 367 -31.83 15.80 32.86
N GLU A 368 -32.14 14.79 33.68
CA GLU A 368 -32.72 15.05 35.00
C GLU A 368 -31.68 15.81 35.80
N GLY A 369 -31.94 17.11 35.96
CA GLY A 369 -31.07 18.07 36.59
C GLY A 369 -30.63 17.63 37.98
N ILE A 370 -29.35 17.25 38.08
CA ILE A 370 -28.63 17.33 39.34
C ILE A 370 -28.25 18.81 39.53
N SER A 371 -29.10 19.48 40.30
CA SER A 371 -28.83 20.78 40.92
C SER A 371 -27.53 20.72 41.72
N CYS A 372 -26.45 21.26 41.16
CA CYS A 372 -25.27 21.66 41.91
C CYS A 372 -25.28 23.18 42.07
N ASP A 373 -25.79 23.59 43.21
CA ASP A 373 -25.72 24.94 43.76
C ASP A 373 -24.25 25.31 43.97
N TYR A 374 -23.72 26.25 43.18
CA TYR A 374 -22.45 26.91 43.47
C TYR A 374 -22.59 28.41 43.31
N GLY A 375 -22.53 29.07 44.47
CA GLY A 375 -22.72 30.48 44.65
C GLY A 375 -21.75 31.35 43.87
N ASP A 376 -22.36 32.42 43.35
CA ASP A 376 -21.80 33.66 42.88
C ASP A 376 -20.74 34.27 43.83
N LYS A 377 -19.48 34.40 43.35
CA LYS A 377 -18.56 35.49 43.74
C LYS A 377 -17.62 35.88 42.59
N ARG A 378 -18.06 36.93 41.87
CA ARG A 378 -17.30 38.11 41.41
C ARG A 378 -15.88 37.99 40.81
N ALA A 379 -15.82 38.53 39.59
CA ALA A 379 -14.92 39.59 39.09
C ALA A 379 -13.50 39.25 38.60
N GLY A 380 -13.27 39.57 37.32
CA GLY A 380 -12.07 40.35 36.94
C GLY A 380 -11.30 39.91 35.69
N LYS A 381 -11.47 40.72 34.63
CA LYS A 381 -10.48 41.06 33.59
C LYS A 381 -10.30 40.12 32.39
N SER A 382 -10.98 40.54 31.32
CA SER A 382 -10.57 40.46 29.92
C SER A 382 -9.10 40.85 29.69
N LYS A 383 -8.40 40.07 28.86
CA LYS A 383 -7.37 40.56 27.94
C LYS A 383 -7.35 39.72 26.66
N ASP A 384 -7.62 40.42 25.56
CA ASP A 384 -7.32 40.05 24.17
C ASP A 384 -5.87 39.57 23.97
N LEU A 385 -5.69 38.59 23.09
CA LEU A 385 -4.46 38.42 22.31
C LEU A 385 -4.79 37.77 20.96
N ARG A 386 -4.93 38.64 19.95
CA ARG A 386 -4.88 38.29 18.52
C ARG A 386 -3.43 38.01 18.15
N TYR A 387 -3.15 36.86 17.54
CA TYR A 387 -1.90 36.64 16.82
C TYR A 387 -2.13 36.89 15.32
N GLN A 388 -1.46 37.91 14.78
CA GLN A 388 -1.24 38.11 13.36
C GLN A 388 -0.05 37.24 12.93
N ILE A 389 -0.20 36.55 11.81
CA ILE A 389 0.89 35.94 11.04
C ILE A 389 1.09 36.84 9.81
N SER A 390 2.32 37.32 9.63
CA SER A 390 2.76 38.04 8.44
C SER A 390 3.73 37.18 7.63
N VAL A 391 3.58 37.35 6.32
CA VAL A 391 4.18 36.68 5.14
C VAL A 391 5.65 36.31 5.27
#